data_AF-X1SVA8-F1
#
_entry.id   AF-X1SVA8-F1
#
_cell.length_a   1.000
_cell.length_b   1.000
_cell.length_c   1.000
_cell.angle_alpha   90.00
_cell.angle_beta   90.00
_cell.angle_gamma   90.00
#
_symmetry.space_group_name_H-M   'P 1'
#
loop_
_entity.id
_entity.type
_entity.pdbx_description
1 polymer ?
#
loop_
_entity_poly.entity_id
_entity_poly.type
_entity_poly.pdbx_seq_one_letter_code
_entity_poly.pdbx_strand_id
1 'polypeptide(L)' 'MKIAAITEDGATISQHFGRAPLYVVATVENGEIINKETRDKTGHHTF' A
#
# COMPACT_ATOMS: atom_id res chain seq x y z
N MET A 1 -8.32 3.06 -12.48
CA MET A 1 -6.88 2.81 -12.26
C MET A 1 -6.67 2.34 -10.82
N LYS A 2 -5.69 1.48 -10.53
CA LYS A 2 -5.29 1.14 -9.15
C LYS A 2 -3.90 1.68 -8.85
N ILE A 3 -3.73 2.31 -7.69
CA ILE A 3 -2.45 2.85 -7.20
C ILE A 3 -2.14 2.18 -5.87
N ALA A 4 -0.95 1.59 -5.75
CA ALA A 4 -0.48 0.99 -4.50
C ALA A 4 0.64 1.86 -3.89
N ALA A 5 0.47 2.25 -2.64
CA ALA A 5 1.47 2.93 -1.84
C ALA A 5 2.00 2.00 -0.75
N ILE A 6 3.32 1.99 -0.55
CA ILE A 6 3.96 1.28 0.57
C ILE A 6 3.88 2.12 1.83
N THR A 7 3.51 1.51 2.95
CA THR A 7 3.35 2.25 4.21
C THR A 7 3.85 1.47 5.41
N GLU A 8 4.35 2.16 6.43
CA GLU A 8 4.71 1.56 7.72
C GLU A 8 3.47 1.21 8.55
N ASP A 9 2.40 2.00 8.44
CA ASP A 9 1.23 1.99 9.34
C ASP A 9 -0.12 2.23 8.63
N GLY A 10 -0.14 2.26 7.29
CA GLY A 10 -1.32 2.60 6.48
C GLY A 10 -1.48 4.09 6.17
N ALA A 11 -0.59 4.95 6.67
CA ALA A 11 -0.63 6.41 6.46
C ALA A 11 0.74 6.99 6.07
N THR A 12 1.81 6.56 6.73
CA THR A 12 3.19 7.03 6.52
C THR A 12 3.84 6.23 5.41
N ILE A 13 4.30 6.89 4.35
CA ILE A 13 5.00 6.22 3.24
C ILE A 13 6.31 5.60 3.75
N SER A 14 6.47 4.30 3.49
CA SER A 14 7.70 3.60 3.81
C SER A 14 8.87 4.11 2.99
N GLN A 15 10.02 4.31 3.63
CA GLN A 15 11.26 4.70 2.95
C GLN A 15 11.82 3.57 2.07
N HIS A 16 11.56 2.31 2.43
CA HIS A 16 12.10 1.14 1.76
C HIS A 16 10.99 0.19 1.31
N PHE A 17 10.82 0.05 0.00
CA PHE A 17 9.80 -0.84 -0.58
C PHE A 17 9.91 -2.28 -0.09
N GLY A 18 11.13 -2.84 -0.01
CA GLY A 18 11.36 -4.21 0.42
C GLY A 18 10.94 -4.49 1.86
N ARG A 19 11.02 -3.48 2.75
CA ARG A 19 10.76 -3.62 4.20
C ARG A 19 9.37 -3.19 4.62
N ALA A 20 8.65 -2.45 3.76
CA ALA A 20 7.31 -2.00 4.06
C ALA A 20 6.41 -3.18 4.48
N PRO A 21 5.69 -3.07 5.61
CA PRO A 21 4.80 -4.12 6.09
C PRO A 21 3.46 -4.12 5.35
N LEU A 22 3.04 -2.99 4.77
CA LEU A 22 1.69 -2.81 4.22
C LEU A 22 1.74 -2.19 2.82
N TYR A 23 0.75 -2.58 2.02
CA TYR A 23 0.29 -1.79 0.89
C TYR A 23 -1.05 -1.13 1.23
N VAL A 24 -1.18 0.15 0.89
CA VAL A 24 -2.47 0.82 0.74
C VAL A 24 -2.79 0.91 -0.73
N VAL A 25 -3.88 0.30 -1.17
CA VAL A 25 -4.30 0.29 -2.57
C VAL A 25 -5.54 1.17 -2.72
N ALA A 26 -5.42 2.22 -3.53
CA ALA A 26 -6.53 3.08 -3.92
C ALA A 26 -7.01 2.72 -5.33
N THR A 27 -8.33 2.63 -5.51
CA THR A 27 -8.96 2.55 -6.83
C THR A 27 -9.46 3.94 -7.20
N VAL A 28 -9.01 4.45 -8.35
CA VAL A 28 -9.30 5.78 -8.85
C VAL A 28 -10.11 5.69 -10.14
N GLU A 29 -11.24 6.37 -10.19
CA GLU A 29 -12.10 6.54 -11.38
C GLU A 29 -12.47 8.01 -11.54
N ASN A 30 -12.44 8.54 -12.77
CA ASN A 30 -12.75 9.94 -13.06
C ASN A 30 -12.01 10.99 -12.18
N GLY A 31 -10.80 10.66 -11.72
CA GLY A 31 -10.01 11.53 -10.84
C GLY A 31 -10.33 11.41 -9.36
N GLU A 32 -11.30 10.58 -8.97
CA GLU A 32 -11.74 10.39 -7.59
C GLU A 32 -11.35 9.00 -7.05
N ILE A 33 -11.05 8.92 -5.75
CA ILE A 33 -10.81 7.65 -5.07
C ILE A 33 -12.17 7.03 -4.72
N ILE A 34 -12.53 5.96 -5.42
CA ILE A 34 -13.80 5.26 -5.21
C ILE A 34 -13.67 4.08 -4.23
N ASN A 35 -12.44 3.62 -3.95
CA ASN A 35 -12.18 2.57 -2.98
C ASN A 35 -10.75 2.67 -2.42
N LYS A 36 -10.56 2.25 -1.17
CA LYS A 36 -9.27 2.13 -0.49
C LYS A 36 -9.26 0.86 0.35
N GLU A 37 -8.25 0.03 0.15
CA GLU A 37 -8.02 -1.19 0.94
C GLU A 37 -6.57 -1.23 1.44
N THR A 38 -6.37 -1.79 2.63
CA THR A 38 -5.05 -2.08 3.18
C THR A 38 -4.79 -3.57 3.05
N ARG A 39 -3.60 -3.93 2.60
CA ARG A 39 -3.16 -5.32 2.44
C ARG A 39 -1.82 -5.50 3.13
N ASP A 40 -1.68 -6.60 3.85
CA ASP A 40 -0.38 -7.01 4.35
C ASP A 40 0.55 -7.32 3.18
N LYS A 41 1.77 -6.82 3.28
CA LYS A 41 2.85 -7.16 2.35
C LYS A 41 3.69 -8.23 2.99
N THR A 42 3.69 -9.42 2.40
CA THR A 42 4.58 -10.50 2.82
C THR A 42 6.03 -9.99 2.75
N GLY A 43 6.66 -9.88 3.91
CA GLY A 43 7.99 -9.31 4.06
C GLY A 43 9.09 -10.36 3.97
N HIS A 44 10.33 -9.88 3.97
CA HIS A 44 11.59 -10.65 3.95
C HIS A 44 11.80 -11.56 5.18
N HIS A 45 10.81 -11.66 6.07
CA HIS A 45 10.83 -12.49 7.29
C HIS A 45 10.07 -13.80 7.10
N THR A 46 9.53 -14.03 5.90
CA THR A 46 8.84 -15.25 5.51
C THR A 46 9.66 -15.87 4.37
N PHE A 47 10.54 -16.80 4.71
CA PHE A 47 11.21 -17.69 3.77
C PHE A 47 10.55 -19.07 3.83
#